data_AF-R6YYD9-F1
#
_entry.id   AF-R6YYD9-F1
#
_cell.length_a   1.000
_cell.length_b   1.000
_cell.length_c   1.000
_cell.angle_alpha   90.00
_cell.angle_beta   90.00
_cell.angle_gamma   90.00
#
_symmetry.space_group_name_H-M   'P 1'
#
loop_
_entity.id
_entity.type
_entity.pdbx_description
1 polymer ?
#
loop_
_entity_poly.entity_id
_entity_poly.type
_entity_poly.pdbx_seq_one_letter_code
_entity_poly.pdbx_strand_id
1 'polypeptide(L)'
;MSNKKKILLGVAFTLDAALTIALFVISIIMLVTMPKTQTDFIIAQQTPGLIPYLQTHSTIYLVSCVLPLVILLAVNVYACIRFIKKVYAKKKVELNDLSDDEKEKLRQEILNDLQKKD
;
A
#
# COMPACT_ATOMS: atom_id res chain seq x y z
N MET A 1 -12.50 -10.06 -19.13
CA MET A 1 -11.54 -10.69 -18.19
C MET A 1 -12.24 -11.87 -17.53
N SER A 2 -11.78 -13.11 -17.73
CA SER A 2 -12.44 -14.34 -17.21
C SER A 2 -12.56 -14.32 -15.67
N ASN A 3 -13.66 -14.83 -15.12
CA ASN A 3 -13.95 -14.82 -13.68
C ASN A 3 -12.80 -15.42 -12.83
N LYS A 4 -12.09 -16.42 -13.36
CA LYS A 4 -10.90 -17.01 -12.73
C LYS A 4 -9.79 -15.99 -12.47
N LYS A 5 -9.58 -15.04 -13.41
CA LYS A 5 -8.56 -13.99 -13.26
C LYS A 5 -8.95 -12.95 -12.21
N LYS A 6 -10.25 -12.67 -12.02
CA LYS A 6 -10.72 -11.77 -10.97
C LYS A 6 -10.52 -12.36 -9.58
N ILE A 7 -10.85 -13.66 -9.42
CA ILE A 7 -10.66 -14.37 -8.15
C ILE A 7 -9.17 -14.45 -7.80
N LEU A 8 -8.32 -14.83 -8.76
CA LEU A 8 -6.87 -14.90 -8.55
C LEU A 8 -6.29 -13.55 -8.13
N LEU A 9 -6.75 -12.45 -8.74
CA LEU A 9 -6.31 -11.10 -8.39
C LEU A 9 -6.75 -10.70 -6.97
N GLY A 10 -7.99 -11.05 -6.59
CA GLY A 10 -8.50 -10.81 -5.24
C GLY A 10 -7.71 -11.57 -4.17
N VAL A 11 -7.44 -12.86 -4.42
CA VAL A 11 -6.63 -13.70 -3.52
C VAL A 11 -5.20 -13.18 -3.39
N ALA A 12 -4.57 -12.81 -4.52
CA ALA A 12 -3.23 -12.23 -4.51
C ALA A 12 -3.18 -10.93 -3.71
N PHE A 13 -4.21 -10.08 -3.82
CA PHE A 13 -4.28 -8.83 -3.06
C PHE A 13 -4.45 -9.05 -1.55
N THR A 14 -5.33 -9.99 -1.15
CA THR A 14 -5.49 -10.34 0.27
C THR A 14 -4.24 -10.98 0.85
N LEU A 15 -3.56 -11.82 0.07
CA LEU A 15 -2.32 -12.48 0.48
C LEU A 15 -1.18 -11.46 0.64
N ASP A 16 -1.07 -10.52 -0.31
CA ASP A 16 -0.11 -9.42 -0.25
C ASP A 16 -0.30 -8.54 0.99
N ALA A 17 -1.55 -8.16 1.29
CA ALA A 17 -1.90 -7.41 2.49
C ALA A 17 -1.55 -8.19 3.77
N ALA A 18 -1.90 -9.47 3.84
CA ALA A 18 -1.60 -10.32 4.99
C ALA A 18 -0.08 -10.49 5.20
N LEU A 19 0.68 -10.74 4.13
CA LEU A 19 2.14 -10.83 4.17
C LEU A 19 2.78 -9.52 4.61
N THR A 20 2.32 -8.39 4.07
CA THR A 20 2.84 -7.07 4.43
C THR A 20 2.62 -6.80 5.92
N ILE A 21 1.42 -7.07 6.45
CA ILE A 21 1.12 -6.89 7.88
C ILE A 21 1.97 -7.83 8.74
N ALA A 22 2.07 -9.11 8.38
CA ALA A 22 2.83 -10.09 9.15
C ALA A 22 4.32 -9.74 9.22
N LEU A 23 4.93 -9.39 8.07
CA LEU A 23 6.32 -8.96 8.00
C LEU A 23 6.56 -7.67 8.78
N PHE A 24 5.60 -6.73 8.74
CA PHE A 24 5.70 -5.48 9.48
C PHE A 24 5.65 -5.69 11.00
N VAL A 25 4.76 -6.57 11.49
CA VAL A 25 4.69 -6.94 12.90
C VAL A 25 6.01 -7.59 13.37
N ILE A 26 6.56 -8.52 12.57
CA ILE A 26 7.85 -9.15 12.86
C ILE A 26 8.96 -8.09 12.93
N SER A 27 8.98 -7.14 12.00
CA SER A 27 9.95 -6.05 12.01
C SER A 27 9.85 -5.14 13.23
N ILE A 28 8.64 -4.83 13.71
CA ILE A 28 8.46 -4.06 14.95
C ILE A 28 8.94 -4.85 16.16
N ILE A 29 8.57 -6.13 16.27
CA ILE A 29 9.03 -7.00 17.37
C ILE A 29 10.56 -7.04 17.38
N MET A 30 11.19 -7.24 16.22
CA MET A 30 12.65 -7.25 16.08
C MET A 30 13.28 -5.92 16.49
N LEU A 31 12.66 -4.78 16.16
CA LEU A 31 13.15 -3.45 16.54
C LEU A 31 13.11 -3.24 18.07
N VAL A 32 12.05 -3.69 18.73
CA VAL A 32 11.85 -3.52 20.18
C VAL A 32 12.71 -4.50 20.99
N THR A 33 12.92 -5.70 20.47
CA THR A 33 13.57 -6.81 21.17
C THR A 33 15.05 -6.98 20.82
N MET A 34 15.60 -6.12 19.95
CA MET A 34 16.99 -6.23 19.51
C MET A 34 17.96 -6.18 20.72
N PRO A 35 18.84 -7.19 20.89
CA PRO A 35 19.76 -7.23 22.01
C PRO A 35 20.75 -6.07 21.93
N LYS A 36 20.86 -5.29 23.01
CA LYS A 36 21.73 -4.10 23.09
C LYS A 36 23.02 -4.39 23.83
N THR A 37 23.04 -5.46 24.64
CA THR A 37 24.19 -5.87 25.44
C THR A 37 24.64 -7.28 25.08
N GLN A 38 25.89 -7.59 25.41
CA GLN A 38 26.47 -8.92 25.18
C GLN A 38 25.71 -10.02 25.93
N THR A 39 25.18 -9.69 27.12
CA THR A 39 24.38 -10.60 27.95
C THR A 39 23.04 -10.92 27.29
N ASP A 40 22.37 -9.93 26.69
CA ASP A 40 21.12 -10.14 25.94
C ASP A 40 21.32 -11.03 24.72
N PHE A 41 22.47 -10.91 24.06
CA PHE A 41 22.81 -11.74 22.90
C PHE A 41 22.99 -13.21 23.30
N ILE A 42 23.64 -13.47 24.43
CA ILE A 42 23.83 -14.84 24.96
C ILE A 42 22.48 -15.45 25.36
N ILE A 43 21.58 -14.66 25.98
CA ILE A 43 20.23 -15.10 26.33
C ILE A 43 19.42 -15.42 25.06
N ALA A 44 19.52 -14.58 24.02
CA ALA A 44 18.85 -14.83 22.74
C ALA A 44 19.36 -16.11 22.06
N GLN A 45 20.67 -16.39 22.12
CA GLN A 45 21.26 -17.60 21.53
C GLN A 45 20.80 -18.89 22.24
N GLN A 46 20.51 -18.83 23.53
CA GLN A 46 20.07 -19.96 24.34
C GLN A 46 18.55 -20.15 24.35
N THR A 47 17.79 -19.14 23.91
CA THR A 47 16.32 -19.19 23.91
C THR A 47 15.80 -19.79 22.59
N PRO A 48 15.11 -20.93 22.60
CA PRO A 48 14.55 -21.50 21.38
C PRO A 48 13.39 -20.65 20.85
N GLY A 49 13.43 -20.28 19.57
CA GLY A 49 12.35 -19.57 18.90
C GLY A 49 12.78 -18.85 17.62
N LEU A 50 11.80 -18.43 16.82
CA LEU A 50 12.05 -17.70 15.57
C LEU A 50 12.65 -16.30 15.81
N ILE A 51 12.11 -15.56 16.78
CA ILE A 51 12.57 -14.19 17.09
C ILE A 51 14.01 -14.18 17.62
N PRO A 52 14.41 -15.01 18.62
CA PRO A 52 15.80 -15.08 19.07
C PRO A 52 16.76 -15.51 17.95
N TYR A 53 16.37 -16.46 17.11
CA TYR A 53 17.17 -16.87 15.95
C TYR A 53 17.41 -15.73 14.96
N LEU A 54 16.38 -14.93 14.66
CA LEU A 54 16.49 -13.76 13.78
C LEU A 54 17.36 -12.65 14.41
N GLN A 55 17.40 -12.54 15.74
CA GLN A 55 18.27 -11.60 16.46
C GLN A 55 19.73 -12.02 16.43
N THR A 56 20.02 -13.32 16.53
CA THR A 56 21.39 -13.86 16.45
C THR A 56 21.92 -13.83 15.02
N HIS A 57 21.05 -13.98 14.01
CA HIS A 57 21.41 -13.99 12.59
C HIS A 57 20.78 -12.82 11.82
N SER A 58 21.23 -11.60 12.11
CA SER A 58 20.73 -10.36 11.50
C SER A 58 20.73 -10.36 9.97
N THR A 59 21.70 -11.01 9.33
CA THR A 59 21.74 -11.15 7.86
C THR A 59 20.52 -11.91 7.32
N ILE A 60 20.10 -12.97 8.01
CA ILE A 60 18.93 -13.76 7.63
C ILE A 60 17.66 -12.92 7.81
N TYR A 61 17.56 -12.15 8.89
CA TYR A 61 16.44 -11.24 9.09
C TYR A 61 16.35 -10.18 7.98
N LEU A 62 17.47 -9.56 7.61
CA LEU A 62 17.49 -8.57 6.53
C LEU A 62 17.05 -9.16 5.18
N VAL A 63 17.54 -10.34 4.83
CA VAL A 63 17.24 -10.95 3.52
C VAL A 63 15.86 -11.61 3.47
N SER A 64 15.40 -12.24 4.55
CA SER A 64 14.14 -12.99 4.56
C SER A 64 12.92 -12.17 4.99
N CYS A 65 13.10 -11.12 5.79
CA CYS A 65 12.00 -10.30 6.29
C CYS A 65 12.01 -8.89 5.71
N VAL A 66 13.14 -8.17 5.83
CA VAL A 66 13.22 -6.75 5.44
C VAL A 66 13.20 -6.58 3.93
N LEU A 67 14.00 -7.37 3.19
CA LEU A 67 14.10 -7.25 1.73
C LEU A 67 12.74 -7.54 1.04
N PRO A 68 12.00 -8.62 1.36
CA PRO A 68 10.68 -8.84 0.79
C PRO A 68 9.70 -7.72 1.16
N LEU A 69 9.73 -7.24 2.41
CA LEU A 69 8.88 -6.13 2.84
C LEU A 69 9.11 -4.86 2.01
N VAL A 70 10.38 -4.51 1.73
CA VAL A 70 10.71 -3.35 0.88
C VAL A 70 10.24 -3.56 -0.56
N ILE A 71 10.40 -4.77 -1.11
CA ILE A 71 9.94 -5.10 -2.47
C ILE A 71 8.41 -4.99 -2.57
N LEU A 72 7.68 -5.59 -1.63
CA LEU A 72 6.21 -5.51 -1.58
C LEU A 72 5.75 -4.05 -1.49
N LEU A 73 6.39 -3.27 -0.63
CA LEU A 73 6.04 -1.86 -0.45
C LEU A 73 6.33 -1.03 -1.71
N ALA A 74 7.46 -1.27 -2.39
CA ALA A 74 7.78 -0.63 -3.66
C ALA A 74 6.77 -0.97 -4.78
N VAL A 75 6.36 -2.25 -4.88
CA VAL A 75 5.34 -2.70 -5.82
C VAL A 75 3.99 -2.03 -5.52
N ASN A 76 3.59 -1.95 -4.24
CA ASN A 76 2.36 -1.32 -3.82
C ASN A 76 2.34 0.19 -4.08
N VAL A 77 3.45 0.90 -3.81
CA VAL A 77 3.59 2.33 -4.14
C VAL A 77 3.50 2.53 -5.66
N TYR A 78 4.20 1.71 -6.46
CA TYR A 78 4.13 1.78 -7.91
C TYR A 78 2.71 1.54 -8.44
N ALA A 79 2.02 0.52 -7.92
CA ALA A 79 0.63 0.22 -8.26
C ALA A 79 -0.30 1.38 -7.90
N CYS A 80 -0.10 2.01 -6.74
CA CYS A 80 -0.85 3.19 -6.29
C CYS A 80 -0.63 4.37 -7.24
N ILE A 81 0.62 4.72 -7.58
CA ILE A 81 0.94 5.79 -8.52
C ILE A 81 0.29 5.52 -9.88
N ARG A 82 0.36 4.27 -10.38
CA ARG A 82 -0.25 3.89 -11.65
C ARG A 82 -1.77 3.97 -11.61
N PHE A 83 -2.38 3.56 -10.49
CA PHE A 83 -3.82 3.65 -10.27
C PHE A 83 -4.27 5.11 -10.27
N ILE A 84 -3.58 5.97 -9.51
CA ILE A 84 -3.82 7.42 -9.49
C ILE A 84 -3.71 7.99 -10.90
N LYS A 85 -2.60 7.78 -11.61
CA LYS A 85 -2.45 8.26 -13.00
C LYS A 85 -3.59 7.80 -13.91
N LYS A 86 -4.04 6.55 -13.77
CA LYS A 86 -5.16 6.00 -14.55
C LYS A 86 -6.49 6.65 -14.18
N VAL A 87 -6.78 6.86 -12.89
CA VAL A 87 -8.00 7.52 -12.42
C VAL A 87 -8.02 9.00 -12.82
N TYR A 88 -6.90 9.71 -12.71
CA TYR A 88 -6.78 11.09 -13.15
C TYR A 88 -6.89 11.23 -14.67
N ALA A 89 -6.30 10.31 -15.44
CA ALA A 89 -6.50 10.28 -16.89
C ALA A 89 -7.96 10.01 -17.24
N LYS A 90 -8.63 9.09 -16.54
CA LYS A 90 -10.06 8.79 -16.75
C LYS A 90 -10.95 9.98 -16.38
N LYS A 91 -10.69 10.64 -15.25
CA LYS A 91 -11.39 11.88 -14.85
C LYS A 91 -11.13 13.02 -15.83
N LYS A 92 -9.92 13.17 -16.36
CA LYS A 92 -9.60 14.18 -17.38
C LYS A 92 -10.33 13.89 -18.70
N VAL A 93 -10.48 12.63 -19.07
CA VAL A 93 -11.28 12.21 -20.23
C VAL A 93 -12.76 12.45 -19.97
N GLU A 94 -13.29 12.05 -18.81
CA GLU A 94 -14.68 12.32 -18.41
C GLU A 94 -14.98 13.84 -18.36
N LEU A 95 -14.05 14.69 -17.90
CA LEU A 95 -14.19 16.16 -17.94
C LEU A 95 -14.06 16.76 -19.35
N ASN A 96 -13.36 16.10 -20.26
CA ASN A 96 -13.28 16.52 -21.67
C ASN A 96 -14.45 15.98 -22.51
N ASP A 97 -15.13 14.92 -22.04
CA ASP A 97 -16.37 14.36 -22.60
C ASP A 97 -17.64 14.99 -21.98
N LEU A 98 -17.51 15.89 -20.99
CA LEU A 98 -18.58 16.80 -20.62
C LEU A 98 -18.79 17.76 -21.80
N SER A 99 -19.76 17.39 -22.65
CA SER A 99 -20.28 18.17 -23.78
C SER A 99 -20.44 19.64 -23.40
N ASP A 100 -20.12 20.56 -24.32
CA ASP A 100 -20.31 22.00 -24.17
C ASP A 100 -21.74 22.37 -23.67
N ASP A 101 -22.72 21.48 -23.88
CA ASP A 101 -24.09 21.58 -23.37
C ASP A 101 -24.22 21.64 -21.84
N GLU A 102 -23.37 20.94 -21.08
CA GLU A 102 -23.46 20.94 -19.61
C GLU A 102 -22.76 22.16 -19.00
N LYS A 103 -21.74 22.70 -19.67
CA LYS A 103 -21.14 24.00 -19.35
C LYS A 103 -22.10 25.15 -19.64
N GLU A 104 -22.86 25.07 -20.74
CA GLU A 104 -23.89 26.05 -21.03
C GLU A 104 -25.06 25.98 -20.05
N LYS A 105 -25.48 24.79 -19.61
CA LYS A 105 -26.48 24.65 -18.53
C LYS A 105 -26.01 25.25 -17.22
N LEU A 106 -24.75 25.00 -16.80
CA LEU A 106 -24.21 25.65 -15.60
C LEU A 106 -24.10 27.18 -15.77
N ARG A 107 -23.72 27.67 -16.96
CA ARG A 107 -23.70 29.12 -17.23
C ARG A 107 -25.10 29.73 -17.20
N GLN A 108 -26.10 29.06 -17.78
CA GLN A 108 -27.50 29.52 -17.75
C GLN A 108 -28.10 29.46 -16.34
N GLU A 109 -27.76 28.44 -15.56
CA GLU A 109 -28.22 28.31 -14.18
C GLU A 109 -27.61 29.41 -13.30
N ILE A 110 -26.32 29.71 -13.45
CA ILE A 110 -25.66 30.85 -12.79
C ILE A 110 -26.24 32.20 -13.26
N LEU A 111 -26.55 32.35 -14.55
CA LEU A 111 -27.13 33.60 -15.09
C LEU A 111 -28.56 33.82 -14.57
N ASN A 112 -29.36 32.76 -14.46
CA ASN A 112 -30.70 32.81 -13.88
C ASN A 112 -30.68 33.08 -12.38
N ASP A 113 -29.70 32.55 -11.64
CA ASP A 113 -29.53 32.84 -10.22
C ASP A 113 -29.06 34.27 -9.95
N LEU A 114 -28.31 34.87 -10.88
CA LEU A 114 -27.94 36.29 -10.83
C LEU A 114 -29.13 37.20 -11.17
N GLN A 115 -29.98 36.82 -12.12
CA GLN A 115 -31.18 37.60 -12.49
C GLN A 115 -32.32 37.53 -11.46
N LYS A 116 -32.35 36.51 -10.61
CA LYS A 116 -33.33 36.40 -9.49
C LYS A 116 -32.91 37.16 -8.22
N LYS A 117 -31.71 37.73 -8.21
CA LYS A 117 -31.13 38.44 -7.05
C LYS A 117 -31.22 39.97 -7.12
N ASP A 118 -31.92 40.50 -8.13
CA ASP A 118 -32.50 41.85 -8.15
C ASP A 118 -34.02 41.75 -7.94
#